data_AF-A0A841F2U6-F1
#
_entry.id   AF-A0A841F2U6-F1
#
_cell.length_a   1.000
_cell.length_b   1.000
_cell.length_c   1.000
_cell.angle_alpha   90.00
_cell.angle_beta   90.00
_cell.angle_gamma   90.00
#
_symmetry.space_group_name_H-M   'P 1'
#
loop_
_entity.id
_entity.type
_entity.pdbx_description
1 polymer ?
#
loop_
_entity_poly.entity_id
_entity_poly.type
_entity_poly.pdbx_seq_one_letter_code
_entity_poly.pdbx_strand_id
1 'polypeptide(L)'
;MSMKDSYSSVFKQEQWDSFAQLFDEWYTRVPNEWKEDARKKGIPDDISKVLLCEMEDYAFKWMDKKVPALGDQSPASYLETVEGANALRAAIMQMPR
;
A
#
# COMPACT_ATOMS: atom_id res chain seq x y z
N MET A 1 4.81 12.35 -19.21
CA MET A 1 3.78 11.99 -18.22
C MET A 1 4.50 11.37 -17.04
N SER A 2 4.26 11.86 -15.83
CA SER A 2 4.82 11.25 -14.62
C SER A 2 4.08 9.95 -14.31
N MET A 3 4.75 8.93 -13.75
CA MET A 3 4.07 7.69 -13.34
C MET A 3 2.92 7.96 -12.36
N LYS A 4 3.05 9.00 -11.52
CA LYS A 4 1.98 9.46 -10.63
C LYS A 4 0.70 9.80 -11.40
N ASP A 5 0.82 10.44 -12.58
CA ASP A 5 -0.31 10.81 -13.43
C ASP A 5 -0.95 9.57 -14.09
N SER A 6 -0.14 8.58 -14.47
CA SER A 6 -0.61 7.34 -15.12
C SER A 6 -1.38 6.43 -14.16
N TYR A 7 -0.94 6.31 -12.90
CA TYR A 7 -1.64 5.50 -11.91
C TYR A 7 -2.87 6.22 -11.33
N SER A 8 -2.80 7.53 -11.13
CA SER A 8 -3.94 8.30 -10.58
C SER A 8 -5.13 8.36 -11.54
N SER A 9 -4.90 8.32 -12.85
CA SER A 9 -5.99 8.34 -13.86
C SER A 9 -6.71 7.00 -14.01
N VAL A 10 -6.09 5.90 -13.57
CA VAL A 10 -6.65 4.53 -13.63
C VAL A 10 -7.23 4.10 -12.27
N PHE A 11 -6.81 4.74 -11.18
CA PHE A 11 -7.28 4.41 -9.84
C PHE A 11 -8.79 4.65 -9.68
N LYS A 12 -9.51 3.59 -9.31
CA LYS A 12 -10.91 3.66 -8.89
C LYS A 12 -11.01 3.21 -7.44
N GLN A 13 -11.52 4.08 -6.57
CA GLN A 13 -11.68 3.79 -5.15
C GLN A 13 -12.46 2.49 -4.92
N GLU A 14 -13.54 2.25 -5.67
CA GLU A 14 -14.35 1.03 -5.58
C GLU A 14 -13.56 -0.26 -5.87
N GLN A 15 -12.60 -0.22 -6.80
CA GLN A 15 -11.75 -1.37 -7.11
C GLN A 15 -10.79 -1.64 -5.96
N TRP A 16 -10.22 -0.59 -5.37
CA TRP A 16 -9.37 -0.72 -4.19
C TRP A 16 -10.14 -1.24 -2.99
N ASP A 17 -11.34 -0.71 -2.72
CA ASP A 17 -12.15 -1.14 -1.58
C ASP A 17 -12.51 -2.62 -1.71
N SER A 18 -12.93 -3.05 -2.91
CA SER A 18 -13.23 -4.46 -3.20
C SER A 18 -12.00 -5.35 -3.05
N PHE A 19 -10.83 -4.87 -3.47
CA PHE A 19 -9.56 -5.58 -3.35
C PHE A 19 -9.11 -5.70 -1.90
N ALA A 20 -9.18 -4.61 -1.13
CA ALA A 20 -8.78 -4.56 0.28
C ALA A 20 -9.70 -5.43 1.16
N GLN A 21 -10.99 -5.54 0.81
CA GLN A 21 -11.94 -6.44 1.50
C GLN A 21 -11.53 -7.91 1.44
N LEU A 22 -10.81 -8.35 0.40
CA LEU A 22 -10.31 -9.73 0.30
C LEU A 22 -9.38 -10.10 1.46
N PHE A 23 -8.78 -9.10 2.10
CA PHE A 23 -7.83 -9.28 3.19
C PHE A 23 -8.47 -9.16 4.58
N ASP A 24 -9.76 -8.85 4.69
CA ASP A 24 -10.40 -8.61 5.98
C ASP A 24 -10.27 -9.81 6.92
N GLU A 25 -10.49 -11.02 6.41
CA GLU A 25 -10.36 -12.24 7.23
C GLU A 25 -8.91 -12.46 7.66
N TRP A 26 -7.94 -12.32 6.75
CA TRP A 26 -6.53 -12.53 7.05
C TRP A 26 -5.98 -11.47 8.00
N TYR A 27 -6.47 -10.25 7.89
CA TYR A 27 -6.06 -9.15 8.76
C TYR A 27 -6.47 -9.38 10.22
N THR A 28 -7.51 -10.16 10.49
CA THR A 28 -7.84 -10.57 11.86
C THR A 28 -6.71 -11.38 12.52
N ARG A 29 -5.90 -12.08 11.72
CA ARG A 29 -4.80 -12.95 12.16
C ARG A 29 -3.47 -12.20 12.28
N VAL A 30 -3.36 -11.02 11.68
CA VAL A 30 -2.14 -10.18 11.76
C VAL A 30 -1.92 -9.73 13.22
N PRO A 31 -0.71 -9.89 13.78
CA PRO A 31 -0.38 -9.46 15.13
C PRO A 31 -0.71 -7.99 15.38
N ASN A 32 -1.29 -7.68 16.54
CA ASN A 32 -1.63 -6.31 16.90
C ASN A 32 -0.40 -5.39 16.97
N GLU A 33 0.76 -5.94 17.35
CA GLU A 33 2.03 -5.20 17.36
C GLU A 33 2.37 -4.62 15.98
N TRP A 34 2.17 -5.41 14.92
CA TRP A 34 2.43 -4.95 13.55
C TRP A 34 1.43 -3.88 13.09
N LYS A 35 0.16 -4.01 13.49
CA LYS A 35 -0.87 -2.99 13.21
C LYS A 35 -0.52 -1.66 13.89
N GLU A 36 -0.08 -1.73 15.15
CA GLU A 36 0.36 -0.57 15.91
C GLU A 36 1.61 0.07 15.31
N ASP A 37 2.57 -0.72 14.84
CA ASP A 37 3.78 -0.21 14.20
C ASP A 37 3.49 0.43 12.84
N ALA A 38 2.57 -0.12 12.06
CA ALA A 38 2.09 0.51 10.83
C ALA A 38 1.47 1.90 11.10
N ARG A 39 0.64 2.00 12.14
CA ARG A 39 0.05 3.27 12.59
C ARG A 39 1.11 4.28 13.02
N LYS A 40 2.11 3.86 13.82
CA LYS A 40 3.23 4.75 14.24
C LYS A 40 4.06 5.23 13.05
N LYS A 41 4.17 4.41 12.01
CA LYS A 41 4.84 4.76 10.75
C LYS A 41 3.98 5.60 9.80
N GLY A 42 2.73 5.92 10.17
CA GLY A 42 1.83 6.75 9.36
C GLY A 42 1.30 6.04 8.11
N ILE A 43 1.34 4.71 8.08
CA ILE A 43 0.77 3.93 6.97
C ILE A 43 -0.76 3.90 7.14
N PRO A 44 -1.54 4.30 6.12
CA PRO A 44 -3.00 4.22 6.16
C PRO A 44 -3.50 2.80 6.43
N ASP A 45 -4.54 2.65 7.24
CA ASP A 45 -5.09 1.36 7.69
C ASP A 45 -5.46 0.42 6.53
N ASP A 46 -5.99 0.96 5.43
CA ASP A 46 -6.36 0.21 4.25
C ASP A 46 -5.14 -0.35 3.52
N ILE A 47 -4.05 0.44 3.43
CA ILE A 47 -2.79 0.02 2.83
C ILE A 47 -2.05 -0.95 3.74
N SER A 48 -1.98 -0.67 5.05
CA SER A 48 -1.33 -1.57 6.00
C SER A 48 -2.03 -2.92 6.08
N LYS A 49 -3.37 -2.95 5.96
CA LYS A 49 -4.13 -4.20 5.89
C LYS A 49 -3.63 -5.12 4.79
N VAL A 50 -3.52 -4.58 3.57
CA VAL A 50 -3.07 -5.36 2.41
C VAL A 50 -1.61 -5.76 2.59
N LEU A 51 -0.72 -4.81 2.89
CA LEU A 51 0.71 -5.08 2.95
C LEU A 51 1.08 -6.06 4.07
N LEU A 52 0.50 -5.92 5.26
CA LEU A 52 0.79 -6.84 6.37
C LEU A 52 0.27 -8.26 6.10
N CYS A 53 -0.80 -8.40 5.32
CA CYS A 53 -1.30 -9.72 4.91
C CYS A 53 -0.47 -10.35 3.79
N GLU A 54 0.02 -9.56 2.82
CA GLU A 54 0.78 -10.07 1.67
C GLU A 54 2.26 -10.34 2.01
N MET A 55 2.86 -9.51 2.86
CA MET A 55 4.30 -9.54 3.11
C MET A 55 4.68 -9.39 4.58
N GLU A 56 3.73 -9.56 5.50
CA GLU A 56 4.01 -9.60 6.94
C GLU A 56 4.82 -8.38 7.42
N ASP A 57 5.78 -8.56 8.33
CA ASP A 57 6.65 -7.50 8.85
C ASP A 57 7.60 -6.92 7.79
N TYR A 58 7.86 -7.66 6.70
CA TYR A 58 8.65 -7.16 5.57
C TYR A 58 7.98 -5.97 4.88
N ALA A 59 6.67 -5.77 5.08
CA ALA A 59 5.97 -4.55 4.67
C ALA A 59 6.70 -3.28 5.08
N PHE A 60 7.20 -3.21 6.32
CA PHE A 60 7.90 -2.03 6.82
C PHE A 60 9.19 -1.76 6.07
N LYS A 61 9.95 -2.82 5.78
CA LYS A 61 11.18 -2.71 5.00
C LYS A 61 10.89 -2.35 3.56
N TRP A 62 9.81 -2.89 2.97
CA TRP A 62 9.40 -2.57 1.61
C TRP A 62 8.98 -1.11 1.48
N MET A 63 8.29 -0.54 2.48
CA MET A 63 7.90 0.88 2.50
C MET A 63 9.08 1.84 2.40
N ASP A 64 10.26 1.45 2.91
CA ASP A 64 11.48 2.26 2.90
C ASP A 64 12.38 1.97 1.67
N LYS A 65 12.09 0.92 0.89
CA LYS A 65 12.88 0.55 -0.29
C LYS A 65 12.55 1.41 -1.49
N LYS A 66 13.56 1.70 -2.32
CA LYS A 66 13.34 2.23 -3.66
C LYS A 66 12.74 1.15 -4.55
N VAL A 67 11.58 1.42 -5.11
CA VAL A 67 10.85 0.48 -5.97
C VAL A 67 10.87 0.99 -7.41
N PRO A 68 11.45 0.26 -8.37
CA PRO A 68 11.52 0.71 -9.77
C PRO A 68 10.15 0.98 -10.40
N ALA A 69 9.14 0.18 -10.06
CA ALA A 69 7.75 0.37 -10.51
C ALA A 69 7.11 1.66 -9.98
N LEU A 70 7.72 2.28 -8.96
CA LEU A 70 7.35 3.57 -8.39
C LEU A 70 8.37 4.66 -8.78
N GLY A 71 9.02 4.52 -9.94
CA GLY A 71 10.02 5.49 -10.41
C GLY A 71 11.24 5.63 -9.48
N ASP A 72 11.69 4.51 -8.90
CA ASP A 72 12.79 4.43 -7.93
C ASP A 72 12.57 5.25 -6.65
N GLN A 73 11.32 5.60 -6.35
CA GLN A 73 10.92 6.22 -5.09
C GLN A 73 10.48 5.17 -4.06
N SER A 74 10.52 5.56 -2.78
CA SER A 74 10.01 4.72 -1.70
C SER A 74 8.48 4.77 -1.63
N PRO A 75 7.78 3.65 -1.38
CA PRO A 75 6.33 3.67 -1.15
C PRO A 75 5.91 4.67 -0.07
N ALA A 76 6.71 4.86 0.98
CA ALA A 76 6.44 5.85 2.03
C ALA A 76 6.30 7.29 1.46
N SER A 77 7.16 7.68 0.52
CA SER A 77 7.09 9.00 -0.13
C SER A 77 5.83 9.23 -0.96
N TYR A 78 5.10 8.17 -1.33
CA TYR A 78 3.81 8.30 -2.00
C TYR A 78 2.69 8.67 -1.01
N LEU A 79 2.85 8.38 0.28
CA LEU A 79 1.84 8.68 1.30
C LEU A 79 1.77 10.17 1.66
N GLU A 80 2.73 10.98 1.20
CA GLU A 80 2.77 12.44 1.47
C GLU A 80 1.62 13.21 0.81
N THR A 81 1.01 12.65 -0.25
CA THR A 81 -0.11 13.27 -0.96
C THR A 81 -1.22 12.27 -1.25
N VAL A 82 -2.46 12.75 -1.38
CA VAL A 82 -3.62 11.90 -1.73
C VAL A 82 -3.42 11.21 -3.08
N GLU A 83 -2.92 11.94 -4.07
CA GLU A 83 -2.61 11.41 -5.41
C GLU A 83 -1.53 10.33 -5.36
N GLY A 84 -0.49 10.55 -4.54
CA GLY A 84 0.55 9.56 -4.32
C GLY A 84 -0.01 8.31 -3.65
N ALA A 85 -0.82 8.45 -2.61
CA ALA A 85 -1.43 7.32 -1.92
C ALA A 85 -2.31 6.49 -2.89
N ASN A 86 -3.05 7.15 -3.78
CA ASN A 86 -3.85 6.47 -4.80
C ASN A 86 -2.97 5.76 -5.85
N ALA A 87 -1.86 6.38 -6.26
CA ALA A 87 -0.90 5.73 -7.14
C ALA A 87 -0.26 4.50 -6.47
N LEU A 88 0.03 4.57 -5.16
CA LEU A 88 0.53 3.43 -4.40
C LEU A 88 -0.50 2.30 -4.32
N ARG A 89 -1.77 2.61 -4.02
CA ARG A 89 -2.87 1.62 -4.04
C ARG A 89 -2.98 0.93 -5.40
N ALA A 90 -2.93 1.70 -6.48
CA ALA A 90 -2.95 1.16 -7.84
C ALA A 90 -1.74 0.24 -8.12
N ALA A 91 -0.54 0.62 -7.66
CA ALA A 91 0.65 -0.21 -7.80
C ALA A 91 0.57 -1.52 -6.98
N ILE A 92 0.04 -1.46 -5.75
CA ILE A 92 -0.18 -2.64 -4.90
C ILE A 92 -1.12 -3.64 -5.57
N MET A 93 -2.21 -3.16 -6.19
CA MET A 93 -3.13 -4.04 -6.93
C MET A 93 -2.49 -4.75 -8.14
N GLN A 94 -1.33 -4.28 -8.62
CA GLN A 94 -0.59 -4.86 -9.74
C GLN A 94 0.56 -5.77 -9.29
N MET A 95 0.77 -5.95 -7.98
CA MET A 95 1.83 -6.83 -7.49
C MET A 95 1.55 -8.29 -7.85
N PRO A 96 2.55 -9.04 -8.36
CA PRO A 96 2.42 -10.47 -8.51
C PRO A 96 2.31 -11.13 -7.12
N ARG A 97 1.41 -12.12 -7.02
CA ARG A 97 1.12 -12.89 -5.81
C ARG A 97 1.64 -14.32 -5.94
#